data_AF-A0A2X2CST8-F1
#
_entry.id   AF-A0A2X2CST8-F1
#
_cell.length_a   1.000
_cell.length_b   1.000
_cell.length_c   1.000
_cell.angle_alpha   90.00
_cell.angle_beta   90.00
_cell.angle_gamma   90.00
#
_symmetry.space_group_name_H-M   'P 1'
#
loop_
_entity.id
_entity.type
_entity.pdbx_description
1 polymer ?
#
loop_
_entity_poly.entity_id
_entity_poly.type
_entity_poly.pdbx_seq_one_letter_code
_entity_poly.pdbx_strand_id
1 'polypeptide(L)'
;MKPSAQLSRPIMEVLLELRKSAALVEYSKIESDEFINVPEAGIFFHAQDVDVVTGYRVYYQSVGKFFPAQDELKEELSTLTTLADAKALLGEPAKTIRSFQLPGIEPTFPGLLFTQSARTISIYHKPDDDLVSYVHVKLIRN
;
A
#
# COMPACT_ATOMS: atom_id res chain seq x y z
N MET A 1 13.20 5.73 -4.73
CA MET A 1 13.38 4.30 -4.35
C MET A 1 12.10 3.55 -4.73
N LYS A 2 12.20 2.37 -5.34
CA LYS A 2 11.01 1.58 -5.74
C LYS A 2 10.43 0.82 -4.54
N PRO A 3 9.13 0.99 -4.20
CA PRO A 3 8.51 0.25 -3.10
C PRO A 3 8.58 -1.26 -3.24
N SER A 4 8.37 -1.80 -4.45
CA SER A 4 8.44 -3.25 -4.71
C SER A 4 9.80 -3.86 -4.36
N ALA A 5 10.89 -3.13 -4.61
CA ALA A 5 12.26 -3.56 -4.31
C ALA A 5 12.57 -3.61 -2.81
N GLN A 6 11.68 -3.11 -1.95
CA GLN A 6 11.84 -3.16 -0.50
C GLN A 6 11.28 -4.45 0.10
N LEU A 7 10.44 -5.19 -0.63
CA LEU A 7 9.91 -6.46 -0.16
C LEU A 7 11.04 -7.43 0.19
N SER A 8 10.85 -8.19 1.28
CA SER A 8 11.81 -9.13 1.85
C SER A 8 13.12 -8.53 2.38
N ARG A 9 13.30 -7.19 2.32
CA ARG A 9 14.44 -6.52 2.96
C ARG A 9 14.17 -6.31 4.45
N PRO A 10 15.20 -6.30 5.31
CA PRO A 10 15.04 -5.93 6.71
C PRO A 10 14.43 -4.53 6.86
N ILE A 11 13.34 -4.41 7.62
CA ILE A 11 12.59 -3.15 7.75
C ILE A 11 13.44 -2.04 8.36
N MET A 12 14.35 -2.39 9.27
CA MET A 12 15.27 -1.41 9.88
C MET A 12 16.29 -0.85 8.89
N GLU A 13 16.75 -1.63 7.91
CA GLU A 13 17.61 -1.12 6.84
C GLU A 13 16.85 -0.13 5.96
N VAL A 14 15.62 -0.48 5.58
CA VAL A 14 14.74 0.38 4.78
C VAL A 14 14.46 1.70 5.51
N LEU A 15 14.20 1.65 6.83
CA LEU A 15 14.01 2.85 7.66
C LEU A 15 15.24 3.77 7.63
N LEU A 16 16.44 3.21 7.81
CA LEU A 16 17.67 3.98 7.83
C LEU A 16 17.97 4.63 6.47
N GLU A 17 17.64 3.97 5.36
CA GLU A 17 17.75 4.55 4.02
C GLU A 17 16.74 5.67 3.78
N LEU A 18 15.49 5.49 4.21
CA LEU A 18 14.44 6.50 4.08
C LEU A 18 14.76 7.77 4.88
N ARG A 19 15.25 7.64 6.11
CA ARG A 19 15.62 8.79 6.95
C ARG A 19 16.75 9.66 6.37
N LYS A 20 17.53 9.13 5.41
CA LYS A 20 18.57 9.90 4.72
C LYS A 20 18.02 10.74 3.56
N SER A 21 16.86 10.37 3.01
CA SER A 21 16.37 10.90 1.73
C SER A 21 14.99 11.57 1.82
N ALA A 22 14.20 11.28 2.84
CA ALA A 22 12.88 11.88 3.06
C ALA A 22 12.87 12.80 4.28
N ALA A 23 12.15 13.93 4.19
CA ALA A 23 12.07 14.92 5.26
C ALA A 23 11.24 14.41 6.45
N LEU A 24 10.15 13.70 6.18
CA LEU A 24 9.29 13.11 7.20
C LEU A 24 9.18 11.59 7.03
N VAL A 25 9.74 10.86 8.00
CA VAL A 25 9.63 9.39 8.10
C VAL A 25 9.21 9.05 9.51
N GLU A 26 8.05 8.41 9.64
CA GLU A 26 7.56 7.93 10.92
C GLU A 26 7.76 6.41 11.02
N TYR A 27 8.12 5.94 12.21
CA TYR A 27 8.24 4.52 12.51
C TYR A 27 7.41 4.20 13.75
N SER A 28 6.71 3.07 13.71
CA SER A 28 5.98 2.54 14.85
C SER A 28 6.06 1.03 14.87
N LYS A 29 6.11 0.47 16.08
CA LYS A 29 6.01 -0.97 16.33
C LYS A 29 4.80 -1.22 17.23
N ILE A 30 3.93 -2.12 16.81
CA ILE A 30 2.74 -2.54 17.57
C ILE A 30 2.84 -4.06 17.70
N GLU A 31 3.04 -4.54 18.92
CA GLU A 31 3.33 -5.97 19.18
C GLU A 31 4.53 -6.46 18.34
N SER A 32 4.30 -7.44 17.47
CA SER A 32 5.28 -8.01 16.54
C SER A 32 5.33 -7.30 15.18
N ASP A 33 4.38 -6.41 14.89
CA ASP A 33 4.28 -5.72 13.60
C ASP A 33 5.03 -4.39 13.60
N GLU A 34 5.72 -4.11 12.50
CA GLU A 34 6.50 -2.90 12.31
C GLU A 34 6.04 -2.11 11.07
N PHE A 35 5.97 -0.80 11.21
CA PHE A 35 5.41 0.10 10.20
C PHE A 35 6.34 1.27 9.95
N ILE A 36 6.50 1.63 8.67
CA ILE A 36 7.17 2.87 8.25
C ILE A 36 6.19 3.68 7.40
N ASN A 37 5.88 4.90 7.84
CA ASN A 37 5.11 5.86 7.05
C ASN A 37 6.06 6.87 6.41
N VAL A 38 5.86 7.14 5.13
CA VAL A 38 6.50 8.25 4.40
C VAL A 38 5.39 9.12 3.79
N PRO A 39 4.73 9.97 4.61
CA PRO A 39 3.49 10.64 4.21
C PRO A 39 3.62 11.50 2.96
N GLU A 40 4.70 12.27 2.85
CA GLU A 40 4.97 13.17 1.73
C GLU A 40 5.18 12.42 0.40
N ALA A 41 5.71 11.19 0.47
CA ALA A 41 5.91 10.35 -0.71
C ALA A 41 4.68 9.50 -1.05
N GLY A 42 3.63 9.51 -0.21
CA GLY A 42 2.46 8.67 -0.40
C GLY A 42 2.78 7.18 -0.30
N ILE A 43 3.71 6.78 0.58
CA ILE A 43 4.11 5.38 0.75
C ILE A 43 4.03 4.95 2.22
N PHE A 44 3.65 3.70 2.41
CA PHE A 44 3.68 2.99 3.68
C PHE A 44 4.32 1.61 3.50
N PHE A 45 5.15 1.17 4.45
CA PHE A 45 5.73 -0.17 4.50
C PHE A 45 5.31 -0.88 5.78
N HIS A 46 5.17 -2.20 5.71
CA HIS A 46 4.77 -3.05 6.82
C HIS A 46 5.55 -4.36 6.84
N ALA A 47 6.10 -4.71 8.00
CA ALA A 47 6.62 -6.03 8.31
C ALA A 47 5.70 -6.68 9.35
N GLN A 48 5.03 -7.77 8.95
CA GLN A 48 4.08 -8.47 9.80
C GLN A 48 4.78 -9.62 10.52
N ASP A 49 4.78 -9.71 11.85
CA ASP A 49 5.35 -10.86 12.60
C ASP A 49 6.82 -11.26 12.24
N VAL A 50 7.57 -10.42 11.55
CA VAL A 50 8.95 -10.64 11.11
C VAL A 50 9.67 -9.30 11.01
N ASP A 51 10.99 -9.34 10.88
CA ASP A 51 11.86 -8.16 10.74
C ASP A 51 12.06 -7.70 9.28
N VAL A 52 11.38 -8.32 8.31
CA VAL A 52 11.44 -7.98 6.88
C VAL A 52 10.14 -7.38 6.34
N VAL A 53 10.25 -6.45 5.40
CA VAL A 53 9.10 -5.83 4.75
C VAL A 53 8.30 -6.88 3.99
N THR A 54 7.02 -7.00 4.33
CA THR A 54 6.10 -8.00 3.79
C THR A 54 4.98 -7.41 2.98
N GLY A 55 4.76 -6.10 3.11
CA GLY A 55 3.88 -5.36 2.25
C GLY A 55 4.23 -3.89 2.20
N TYR A 56 3.70 -3.23 1.18
CA TYR A 56 3.76 -1.80 1.03
C TYR A 56 2.44 -1.28 0.47
N ARG A 57 2.15 -0.01 0.72
CA ARG A 57 1.02 0.69 0.16
C ARG A 57 1.49 1.95 -0.54
N VAL A 58 0.87 2.23 -1.68
CA VAL A 58 1.08 3.44 -2.49
C VAL A 58 -0.25 4.18 -2.59
N TYR A 59 -0.25 5.46 -2.25
CA TYR A 59 -1.43 6.30 -2.25
C TYR A 59 -1.54 7.03 -3.60
N TYR A 60 -2.65 6.85 -4.31
CA TYR A 60 -2.94 7.47 -5.61
C TYR A 60 -3.68 8.80 -5.43
N GLN A 61 -4.32 8.97 -4.29
CA GLN A 61 -4.96 10.20 -3.84
C GLN A 61 -4.53 10.52 -2.41
N SER A 62 -4.78 11.75 -1.98
CA SER A 62 -4.60 12.13 -0.58
C SER A 62 -5.59 11.36 0.29
N VAL A 63 -5.07 10.64 1.30
CA VAL A 63 -5.87 9.88 2.26
C VAL A 63 -5.26 10.04 3.65
N GLY A 64 -6.03 10.60 4.58
CA GLY A 64 -5.54 10.96 5.92
C GLY A 64 -4.33 11.91 5.82
N LYS A 65 -3.19 11.48 6.37
CA LYS A 65 -1.94 12.25 6.34
C LYS A 65 -1.09 12.07 5.07
N PHE A 66 -1.43 11.12 4.20
CA PHE A 66 -0.60 10.75 3.05
C PHE A 66 -0.93 11.63 1.84
N PHE A 67 0.10 12.09 1.15
CA PHE A 67 -0.02 12.77 -0.14
C PHE A 67 -0.09 11.75 -1.28
N PRO A 68 -0.56 12.14 -2.48
CA PRO A 68 -0.49 11.28 -3.65
C PRO A 68 0.96 10.98 -4.01
N ALA A 69 1.28 9.71 -4.21
CA ALA A 69 2.57 9.27 -4.68
C ALA A 69 2.80 9.69 -6.14
N GLN A 70 4.06 9.96 -6.48
CA GLN A 70 4.51 10.19 -7.86
C GLN A 70 4.43 8.89 -8.67
N ASP A 71 4.31 9.02 -10.00
CA ASP A 71 4.10 7.87 -10.89
C ASP A 71 5.25 6.85 -10.83
N GLU A 72 6.48 7.31 -10.59
CA GLU A 72 7.65 6.45 -10.42
C GLU A 72 7.51 5.47 -9.25
N LEU A 73 6.73 5.84 -8.22
CA LEU A 73 6.49 5.02 -7.03
C LEU A 73 5.31 4.06 -7.21
N LYS A 74 4.46 4.30 -8.21
CA LYS A 74 3.33 3.43 -8.60
C LYS A 74 3.78 2.27 -9.49
N GLU A 75 4.96 2.39 -10.10
CA GLU A 75 5.62 1.34 -10.88
C GLU A 75 4.74 0.78 -12.01
N GLU A 76 4.58 -0.54 -12.09
CA GLU A 76 3.75 -1.23 -13.10
C GLU A 76 2.25 -0.90 -13.01
N LEU A 77 1.82 -0.26 -11.91
CA LEU A 77 0.45 0.15 -11.68
C LEU A 77 0.22 1.64 -11.95
N SER A 78 1.23 2.38 -12.43
CA SER A 78 1.15 3.84 -12.65
C SER A 78 0.00 4.31 -13.55
N THR A 79 -0.49 3.48 -14.46
CA THR A 79 -1.62 3.80 -15.36
C THR A 79 -3.00 3.60 -14.72
N LEU A 80 -3.05 3.09 -13.50
CA LEU A 80 -4.28 2.69 -12.83
C LEU A 80 -5.01 3.92 -12.27
N THR A 81 -6.20 4.20 -12.80
CA THR A 81 -7.04 5.32 -12.34
C THR A 81 -8.31 4.82 -11.65
N THR A 82 -8.88 3.73 -12.16
CA THR A 82 -10.18 3.17 -11.74
C THR A 82 -10.09 1.66 -11.46
N LEU A 83 -11.15 1.09 -10.87
CA LEU A 83 -11.29 -0.36 -10.76
C LEU A 83 -11.44 -1.06 -12.12
N ALA A 84 -11.90 -0.37 -13.15
CA ALA A 84 -11.97 -0.94 -14.51
C ALA A 84 -10.56 -1.14 -15.08
N ASP A 85 -9.66 -0.17 -14.88
CA ASP A 85 -8.26 -0.28 -15.29
C ASP A 85 -7.57 -1.44 -14.56
N ALA A 86 -7.88 -1.61 -13.27
CA ALA A 86 -7.38 -2.71 -12.46
C ALA A 86 -7.74 -4.08 -13.06
N LYS A 87 -9.00 -4.26 -13.47
CA LYS A 87 -9.46 -5.51 -14.08
C LYS A 87 -8.83 -5.74 -15.46
N ALA A 88 -8.71 -4.68 -16.25
CA ALA A 88 -8.06 -4.76 -17.55
C ALA A 88 -6.58 -5.17 -17.44
N LEU A 89 -5.89 -4.69 -16.39
CA LEU A 89 -4.46 -4.96 -16.17
C LEU A 89 -4.20 -6.29 -15.45
N LEU A 90 -4.99 -6.63 -14.43
CA LEU A 90 -4.73 -7.74 -13.51
C LEU A 90 -5.65 -8.95 -13.73
N GLY A 91 -6.67 -8.84 -14.57
CA GLY A 91 -7.68 -9.86 -14.79
C GLY A 91 -8.82 -9.80 -13.77
N GLU A 92 -9.51 -10.92 -13.56
CA GLU A 92 -10.61 -10.98 -12.60
C GLU A 92 -10.11 -11.00 -11.14
N PRO A 93 -10.75 -10.27 -10.22
CA PRO A 93 -10.37 -10.25 -8.82
C PRO A 93 -10.66 -11.58 -8.14
N ALA A 94 -9.80 -11.98 -7.21
CA ALA A 94 -10.00 -13.15 -6.37
C ALA A 94 -11.18 -12.95 -5.39
N LYS A 95 -11.38 -11.72 -4.89
CA LYS A 95 -12.53 -11.36 -4.05
C LYS A 95 -12.75 -9.85 -3.99
N THR A 96 -13.96 -9.46 -3.61
CA THR A 96 -14.30 -8.09 -3.22
C THR A 96 -13.91 -7.83 -1.76
N ILE A 97 -13.40 -6.64 -1.48
CA ILE A 97 -13.11 -6.12 -0.14
C ILE A 97 -14.23 -5.16 0.24
N ARG A 98 -14.92 -5.44 1.34
CA ARG A 98 -16.00 -4.58 1.84
C ARG A 98 -15.42 -3.45 2.70
N SER A 99 -16.02 -2.27 2.59
CA SER A 99 -15.84 -1.20 3.55
C SER A 99 -16.35 -1.66 4.92
N PHE A 100 -15.62 -1.31 5.97
CA PHE A 100 -16.07 -1.45 7.36
C PHE A 100 -15.79 -0.18 8.15
N GLN A 101 -16.66 0.12 9.11
CA GLN A 101 -16.55 1.27 10.00
C GLN A 101 -16.31 0.76 11.44
N LEU A 102 -15.27 1.28 12.08
CA LEU A 102 -15.10 1.15 13.53
C LEU A 102 -15.55 2.45 14.20
N PRO A 103 -16.19 2.40 15.39
CA PRO A 103 -16.60 3.60 16.11
C PRO A 103 -15.41 4.55 16.36
N GLY A 104 -15.58 5.83 16.01
CA GLY A 104 -14.56 6.87 16.20
C GLY A 104 -13.44 6.89 15.14
N ILE A 105 -13.51 6.06 14.11
CA ILE A 105 -12.55 6.01 13.00
C ILE A 105 -13.32 6.16 11.68
N GLU A 106 -12.75 6.86 10.70
CA GLU A 106 -13.31 6.92 9.35
C GLU A 106 -13.47 5.51 8.75
N PRO A 107 -14.53 5.27 7.95
CA PRO A 107 -14.71 3.97 7.34
C PRO A 107 -13.57 3.65 6.39
N THR A 108 -13.18 2.38 6.35
CA THR A 108 -12.22 1.90 5.35
C THR A 108 -12.86 1.93 3.97
N PHE A 109 -12.03 2.04 2.94
CA PHE A 109 -12.53 2.04 1.57
C PHE A 109 -12.88 0.62 1.09
N PRO A 110 -13.91 0.45 0.25
CA PRO A 110 -14.12 -0.79 -0.48
C PRO A 110 -13.00 -1.01 -1.50
N GLY A 111 -12.91 -2.23 -2.03
CA GLY A 111 -11.87 -2.56 -2.99
C GLY A 111 -11.96 -3.94 -3.62
N LEU A 112 -10.92 -4.29 -4.35
CA LEU A 112 -10.74 -5.59 -4.99
C LEU A 112 -9.40 -6.19 -4.59
N LEU A 113 -9.38 -7.50 -4.33
CA LEU A 113 -8.15 -8.26 -4.11
C LEU A 113 -7.83 -9.06 -5.38
N PHE A 114 -6.59 -8.95 -5.84
CA PHE A 114 -6.02 -9.75 -6.92
C PHE A 114 -4.88 -10.62 -6.37
N THR A 115 -4.68 -11.78 -6.99
CA THR A 115 -3.59 -12.70 -6.66
C THR A 115 -2.70 -12.83 -7.88
N GLN A 116 -1.41 -12.53 -7.74
CA GLN A 116 -0.43 -12.72 -8.79
C GLN A 116 0.79 -13.43 -8.22
N SER A 117 1.08 -14.62 -8.74
CA SER A 117 2.27 -15.40 -8.33
C SER A 117 2.37 -15.54 -6.81
N ALA A 118 3.38 -14.94 -6.17
CA ALA A 118 3.64 -14.99 -4.74
C ALA A 118 3.20 -13.73 -3.97
N ARG A 119 2.31 -12.91 -4.55
CA ARG A 119 1.82 -11.66 -3.92
C ARG A 119 0.32 -11.48 -4.12
N THR A 120 -0.24 -10.70 -3.21
CA THR A 120 -1.59 -10.14 -3.33
C THR A 120 -1.52 -8.65 -3.60
N ILE A 121 -2.46 -8.15 -4.40
CA ILE A 121 -2.60 -6.73 -4.73
C ILE A 121 -4.03 -6.34 -4.37
N SER A 122 -4.19 -5.54 -3.34
CA SER A 122 -5.48 -4.97 -2.94
C SER A 122 -5.59 -3.54 -3.46
N ILE A 123 -6.64 -3.25 -4.21
CA ILE A 123 -6.89 -1.93 -4.80
C ILE A 123 -8.14 -1.36 -4.16
N TYR A 124 -8.00 -0.18 -3.55
CA TYR A 124 -9.06 0.49 -2.82
C TYR A 124 -9.47 1.77 -3.54
N HIS A 125 -10.75 2.07 -3.55
CA HIS A 125 -11.31 3.24 -4.23
C HIS A 125 -12.27 4.00 -3.34
N LYS A 126 -12.51 5.28 -3.64
CA LYS A 126 -13.60 6.01 -2.99
C LYS A 126 -14.94 5.50 -3.56
N PRO A 127 -15.95 5.29 -2.70
CA PRO A 127 -17.27 4.85 -3.15
C PRO A 127 -17.94 5.82 -4.13
N ASP A 128 -17.59 7.11 -4.09
CA ASP A 128 -18.32 8.16 -4.78
C ASP A 128 -17.86 8.42 -6.23
N ASP A 129 -16.60 8.10 -6.56
CA ASP A 129 -16.00 8.46 -7.85
C ASP A 129 -15.29 7.30 -8.56
N ASP A 130 -15.29 6.09 -7.99
CA ASP A 130 -14.59 4.89 -8.48
C ASP A 130 -13.08 5.08 -8.72
N LEU A 131 -12.51 6.21 -8.27
CA LEU A 131 -11.10 6.51 -8.41
C LEU A 131 -10.29 5.76 -7.37
N VAL A 132 -9.19 5.19 -7.83
CA VAL A 132 -8.28 4.45 -6.98
C VAL A 132 -7.65 5.41 -5.97
N SER A 133 -7.82 5.09 -4.70
CA SER A 133 -7.27 5.87 -3.60
C SER A 133 -5.90 5.38 -3.18
N TYR A 134 -5.74 4.06 -3.03
CA TYR A 134 -4.46 3.45 -2.72
C TYR A 134 -4.43 1.98 -3.12
N VAL A 135 -3.22 1.50 -3.38
CA VAL A 135 -2.93 0.10 -3.66
C VAL A 135 -2.06 -0.46 -2.54
N HIS A 136 -2.39 -1.64 -2.05
CA HIS A 136 -1.63 -2.36 -1.04
C HIS A 136 -1.15 -3.69 -1.62
N VAL A 137 0.17 -3.86 -1.71
CA VAL A 137 0.80 -5.09 -2.16
C VAL A 137 1.36 -5.84 -0.96
N LYS A 138 1.09 -7.13 -0.85
CA LYS A 138 1.64 -8.00 0.20
C LYS A 138 2.19 -9.30 -0.38
N LEU A 139 3.26 -9.82 0.20
CA LEU A 139 3.72 -11.18 -0.06
C LEU A 139 2.69 -12.19 0.46
N ILE A 140 2.48 -13.27 -0.30
CA ILE A 140 1.75 -14.44 0.17
C ILE A 140 2.72 -15.24 1.02
N ARG A 141 2.35 -15.45 2.28
CA ARG A 141 3.08 -16.33 3.19
C ARG A 141 2.51 -17.73 3.08
N ASN A 142 3.40 -18.70 2.90
CA ASN A 142 3.09 -20.12 3.04
C ASN A 142 3.16 -20.54 4.50
#